data_AF-A0A9D7XPB3-F1
#
_entry.id   AF-A0A9D7XPB3-F1
#
_cell.length_a   1.000
_cell.length_b   1.000
_cell.length_c   1.000
_cell.angle_alpha   90.00
_cell.angle_beta   90.00
_cell.angle_gamma   90.00
#
_symmetry.space_group_name_H-M   'P 1'
#
loop_
_entity.id
_entity.type
_entity.pdbx_description
1 polymer ?
#
loop_
_entity_poly.entity_id
_entity_poly.type
_entity_poly.pdbx_seq_one_letter_code
_entity_poly.pdbx_strand_id
1 'polypeptide(L)'
;MGASTLPVGLGMVRPGGAYVSIPTLTDDGDIEASFAAAAARQVRRVFSTMSDVGCGRQLATIAGLITDGHVTLPPMQTLPLEQAAEAHVLIQTRHVRGKIVLNVAEF
;
A
#
# COMPACT_ATOMS: atom_id res chain seq x y z
N MET A 1 -3.13 9.89 -3.48
CA MET A 1 -4.36 9.47 -4.19
C MET A 1 -4.66 8.06 -3.71
N GLY A 2 -5.60 7.87 -2.77
CA GLY A 2 -5.83 6.55 -2.16
C GLY A 2 -7.33 6.25 -2.05
N ALA A 3 -8.04 6.85 -1.10
CA ALA A 3 -9.50 6.70 -1.01
C ALA A 3 -10.29 7.75 -1.81
N SER A 4 -9.75 8.96 -1.99
CA SER A 4 -10.51 10.08 -2.59
C SER A 4 -10.90 9.85 -4.05
N THR A 5 -10.23 8.92 -4.74
CA THR A 5 -10.53 8.53 -6.13
C THR A 5 -11.67 7.50 -6.22
N LEU A 6 -12.06 6.88 -5.09
CA LEU A 6 -13.17 5.92 -4.96
C LEU A 6 -14.10 6.34 -3.80
N PRO A 7 -14.77 7.51 -3.90
CA PRO A 7 -15.57 8.08 -2.80
C PRO A 7 -16.75 7.21 -2.38
N VAL A 8 -17.23 6.33 -3.25
CA VAL A 8 -18.33 5.38 -2.99
C VAL A 8 -17.84 3.92 -2.98
N GLY A 9 -16.56 3.69 -2.67
CA GLY A 9 -15.94 2.35 -2.74
C GLY A 9 -16.64 1.29 -1.88
N LEU A 10 -17.10 1.67 -0.66
CA LEU A 10 -17.91 0.78 0.18
C LEU A 10 -19.21 0.36 -0.52
N GLY A 11 -19.77 1.26 -1.33
CA GLY A 11 -20.93 1.08 -2.22
C GLY A 11 -20.84 -0.18 -3.08
N MET A 12 -19.63 -0.48 -3.55
CA MET A 12 -19.33 -1.47 -4.59
C MET A 12 -19.01 -2.86 -4.02
N VAL A 13 -18.85 -2.99 -2.70
CA VAL A 13 -18.54 -4.28 -2.08
C VAL A 13 -19.82 -5.08 -1.86
N ARG A 14 -19.82 -6.34 -2.32
CA ARG A 14 -20.94 -7.26 -2.08
C ARG A 14 -21.15 -7.53 -0.57
N PRO A 15 -22.38 -7.80 -0.11
CA PRO A 15 -22.62 -8.31 1.24
C PRO A 15 -21.74 -9.54 1.53
N GLY A 16 -21.15 -9.59 2.72
CA GLY A 16 -20.15 -10.58 3.14
C GLY A 16 -18.72 -10.33 2.64
N GLY A 17 -18.50 -9.30 1.80
CA GLY A 17 -17.18 -8.90 1.32
C GLY A 17 -16.35 -8.16 2.37
N ALA A 18 -15.10 -7.83 2.01
CA ALA A 18 -14.20 -7.05 2.86
C ALA A 18 -13.81 -5.73 2.18
N TYR A 19 -13.84 -4.64 2.94
CA TYR A 19 -13.37 -3.31 2.54
C TYR A 19 -12.12 -2.95 3.34
N VAL A 20 -10.95 -3.13 2.70
CA VAL A 20 -9.63 -2.96 3.31
C VAL A 20 -9.04 -1.62 2.90
N SER A 21 -8.60 -0.81 3.85
CA SER A 21 -7.85 0.43 3.57
C SER A 21 -6.49 0.41 4.24
N ILE A 22 -5.53 1.10 3.63
CA ILE A 22 -4.22 1.37 4.23
C ILE A 22 -4.32 2.77 4.87
N PRO A 23 -4.17 2.90 6.19
CA PRO A 23 -4.26 4.19 6.88
C PRO A 23 -3.18 5.16 6.39
N THR A 24 -3.42 6.47 6.50
CA THR A 24 -2.65 7.60 5.90
C THR A 24 -2.82 7.85 4.39
N LEU A 25 -3.40 6.90 3.63
CA LEU A 25 -3.78 7.10 2.21
C LEU A 25 -5.23 7.55 2.06
N THR A 26 -5.98 7.54 3.15
CA THR A 26 -7.38 7.90 3.27
C THR A 26 -7.49 9.01 4.31
N ASP A 27 -8.37 9.98 4.10
CA ASP A 27 -8.76 10.88 5.19
C ASP A 27 -9.46 9.98 6.20
N ASP A 28 -8.72 9.56 7.24
CA ASP A 28 -9.14 8.46 8.11
C ASP A 28 -10.39 8.84 8.93
N GLY A 29 -10.81 10.11 8.88
CA GLY A 29 -12.14 10.59 9.25
C GLY A 29 -12.61 10.05 10.60
N ASP A 30 -13.92 9.81 10.69
CA ASP A 30 -14.51 9.08 11.81
C ASP A 30 -14.44 7.56 11.53
N ILE A 31 -13.48 6.90 12.18
CA ILE A 31 -13.25 5.46 12.07
C ILE A 31 -14.47 4.67 12.55
N GLU A 32 -15.12 5.11 13.63
CA GLU A 32 -16.29 4.43 14.20
C GLU A 32 -17.46 4.47 13.24
N ALA A 33 -17.76 5.66 12.69
CA ALA A 33 -18.77 5.82 11.65
C ALA A 33 -18.48 4.95 10.42
N SER A 34 -17.20 4.82 10.03
CA SER A 34 -16.78 3.97 8.92
C SER A 34 -17.05 2.48 9.16
N PHE A 35 -16.85 1.99 10.39
CA PHE A 35 -17.21 0.62 10.77
C PHE A 35 -18.72 0.42 10.78
N ALA A 36 -19.48 1.35 11.34
CA ALA A 36 -20.94 1.30 11.38
C ALA A 36 -21.55 1.26 9.97
N ALA A 37 -21.07 2.10 9.05
CA ALA A 37 -21.52 2.14 7.67
C ALA A 37 -21.25 0.81 6.92
N ALA A 38 -20.11 0.17 7.18
CA ALA A 38 -19.79 -1.13 6.60
C ALA A 38 -20.67 -2.25 7.17
N ALA A 39 -20.88 -2.25 8.50
CA ALA A 39 -21.73 -3.22 9.18
C ALA A 39 -23.19 -3.16 8.70
N ALA A 40 -23.74 -1.96 8.51
CA ALA A 40 -25.07 -1.76 7.95
C ALA A 40 -25.26 -2.39 6.55
N ARG A 41 -24.17 -2.60 5.81
CA ARG A 41 -24.14 -3.22 4.48
C ARG A 41 -23.64 -4.67 4.50
N GLN A 42 -23.46 -5.24 5.70
CA GLN A 42 -22.89 -6.57 5.91
C GLN A 42 -21.48 -6.72 5.30
N VAL A 43 -20.69 -5.65 5.29
CA VAL A 43 -19.32 -5.64 4.77
C VAL A 43 -18.34 -5.59 5.94
N ARG A 44 -17.30 -6.41 5.89
CA ARG A 44 -16.21 -6.40 6.88
C ARG A 44 -15.25 -5.25 6.59
N ARG A 45 -15.18 -4.26 7.49
CA ARG A 45 -14.18 -3.18 7.41
C ARG A 45 -12.85 -3.63 8.02
N VAL A 46 -11.74 -3.34 7.34
CA VAL A 46 -10.39 -3.64 7.82
C VAL A 46 -9.48 -2.44 7.57
N PHE A 47 -8.77 -1.99 8.61
CA PHE A 47 -7.65 -1.07 8.47
C PHE A 47 -6.36 -1.88 8.51
N SER A 48 -5.66 -1.93 7.38
CA SER A 48 -4.42 -2.68 7.23
C SER A 48 -3.25 -1.78 7.61
N THR A 49 -2.85 -1.81 8.87
CA THR A 49 -1.60 -1.23 9.34
C THR A 49 -0.46 -2.24 9.16
N MET A 50 0.74 -1.75 8.81
CA MET A 50 1.92 -2.59 8.89
C MET A 50 2.42 -2.64 10.33
N SER A 51 2.71 -3.85 10.81
CA SER A 51 3.50 -4.10 12.02
C SER A 51 4.63 -5.06 11.67
N ASP A 52 5.63 -5.18 12.54
CA ASP A 52 6.75 -6.12 12.39
C ASP A 52 6.38 -7.57 12.72
N VAL A 53 5.21 -7.79 13.32
CA VAL A 53 4.70 -9.11 13.71
C VAL A 53 4.59 -10.03 12.50
N GLY A 54 5.37 -11.11 12.50
CA GLY A 54 5.36 -12.12 11.43
C GLY A 54 5.99 -11.67 10.11
N CYS A 55 6.61 -10.49 10.07
CA CYS A 55 7.17 -9.88 8.86
C CYS A 55 8.18 -10.81 8.15
N GLY A 56 9.07 -11.46 8.89
CA GLY A 56 10.05 -12.39 8.31
C GLY A 56 9.42 -13.56 7.55
N ARG A 57 8.34 -14.17 8.10
CA ARG A 57 7.62 -15.25 7.42
C ARG A 57 6.92 -14.75 6.16
N GLN A 58 6.29 -13.57 6.24
CA GLN A 58 5.60 -12.97 5.10
C GLN A 58 6.59 -12.61 3.98
N LEU A 59 7.75 -12.05 4.32
CA LEU A 59 8.81 -11.76 3.36
C LEU A 59 9.35 -13.03 2.71
N ALA A 60 9.53 -14.12 3.46
CA ALA A 60 9.93 -15.41 2.90
C ALA A 60 8.88 -15.95 1.89
N THR A 61 7.59 -15.81 2.20
CA THR A 61 6.52 -16.16 1.26
C THR A 61 6.56 -15.31 -0.01
N ILE A 62 6.73 -14.00 0.13
CA ILE A 62 6.83 -13.09 -1.03
C ILE A 62 8.05 -13.45 -1.89
N ALA A 63 9.20 -13.74 -1.27
CA ALA A 63 10.41 -14.16 -1.98
C ALA A 63 10.22 -15.47 -2.76
N GLY A 64 9.53 -16.45 -2.16
CA GLY A 64 9.12 -17.68 -2.85
C GLY A 64 8.25 -17.39 -4.07
N LEU A 65 7.20 -16.59 -3.90
CA LEU A 65 6.30 -16.22 -5.00
C LEU A 65 7.02 -15.49 -6.15
N ILE A 66 8.02 -14.66 -5.84
CA ILE A 66 8.85 -14.02 -6.86
C ILE A 66 9.72 -15.05 -7.59
N THR A 67 10.36 -15.94 -6.83
CA THR A 67 11.24 -16.98 -7.38
C THR A 67 10.48 -17.96 -8.27
N ASP A 68 9.26 -18.32 -7.89
CA ASP A 68 8.37 -19.20 -8.64
C ASP A 68 7.69 -18.51 -9.84
N GLY A 69 7.93 -17.21 -10.04
CA GLY A 69 7.37 -16.44 -11.15
C GLY A 69 5.90 -16.06 -10.98
N HIS A 70 5.30 -16.27 -9.80
CA HIS A 70 3.94 -15.87 -9.48
C HIS A 70 3.80 -14.36 -9.24
N VAL A 71 4.90 -13.68 -8.90
CA VAL A 71 4.94 -12.23 -8.66
C VAL A 71 6.07 -11.60 -9.49
N THR A 72 5.71 -10.70 -10.40
CA THR A 72 6.69 -9.86 -11.11
C THR A 72 7.02 -8.63 -10.26
N LEU A 73 8.32 -8.39 -10.06
CA LEU A 73 8.76 -7.17 -9.40
C LEU A 73 8.42 -5.93 -10.26
N PRO A 74 7.93 -4.83 -9.65
CA PRO A 74 7.75 -3.60 -10.38
C PRO A 74 9.11 -3.06 -10.86
N PRO A 75 9.14 -2.20 -11.90
CA PRO A 75 10.37 -1.54 -12.31
C PRO A 75 10.98 -0.76 -11.13
N MET A 76 12.31 -0.77 -11.05
CA MET A 76 13.06 -0.04 -10.03
C MET A 76 13.95 1.01 -10.67
N GLN A 77 13.88 2.23 -10.14
CA GLN A 77 14.78 3.32 -10.45
C GLN A 77 15.81 3.43 -9.33
N THR A 78 17.05 3.09 -9.64
CA THR A 78 18.15 3.17 -8.68
C THR A 78 18.87 4.50 -8.85
N LEU A 79 19.04 5.24 -7.76
CA LEU A 79 19.80 6.48 -7.68
C LEU A 79 20.95 6.29 -6.68
N PRO A 80 22.09 6.97 -6.85
CA PRO A 80 23.14 7.01 -5.84
C PRO A 80 22.64 7.75 -4.59
N LEU A 81 23.25 7.48 -3.42
CA LEU A 81 22.83 8.07 -2.14
C LEU A 81 22.85 9.61 -2.16
N GLU A 82 23.80 10.21 -2.87
CA GLU A 82 23.96 11.66 -3.03
C GLU A 82 22.72 12.31 -3.69
N GLN A 83 21.94 11.54 -4.44
CA GLN A 83 20.73 11.97 -5.12
C GLN A 83 19.46 11.73 -4.28
N ALA A 84 19.56 11.50 -2.96
CA ALA A 84 18.40 11.36 -2.08
C ALA A 84 17.42 12.55 -2.15
N ALA A 85 17.91 13.77 -2.34
CA ALA A 85 17.06 14.95 -2.53
C ALA A 85 16.22 14.86 -3.82
N GLU A 86 16.83 14.43 -4.92
CA GLU A 86 16.14 14.22 -6.19
C GLU A 86 15.13 13.08 -6.11
N ALA A 87 15.48 11.99 -5.41
CA ALA A 87 14.55 10.90 -5.11
C ALA A 87 13.27 11.42 -4.41
N HIS A 88 13.41 12.33 -3.44
CA HIS A 88 12.27 12.94 -2.77
C HIS A 88 11.42 13.81 -3.71
N VAL A 89 12.05 14.64 -4.55
CA VAL A 89 11.34 15.43 -5.56
C VAL A 89 10.53 14.53 -6.49
N LEU A 90 11.14 13.44 -6.98
CA LEU A 90 10.47 12.45 -7.83
C LEU A 90 9.25 11.83 -7.14
N ILE A 91 9.36 11.39 -5.89
CA ILE A 91 8.24 10.84 -5.11
C ILE A 91 7.09 11.85 -4.99
N GLN A 92 7.42 13.12 -4.74
CA GLN A 92 6.43 14.19 -4.59
C GLN A 92 5.66 14.50 -5.87
N THR A 93 6.22 14.22 -7.05
CA THR A 93 5.49 14.37 -8.32
C THR A 93 4.28 13.45 -8.42
N ARG A 94 4.19 12.37 -7.62
CA ARG A 94 3.12 11.35 -7.64
C ARG A 94 2.96 10.61 -8.99
N HIS A 95 3.94 10.70 -9.88
CA HIS A 95 3.93 10.02 -11.19
C HIS A 95 4.93 8.85 -11.28
N VAL A 96 5.65 8.55 -10.17
CA VAL A 96 6.60 7.45 -10.13
C VAL A 96 5.86 6.12 -10.35
N ARG A 97 6.34 5.35 -11.35
CA ARG A 97 5.90 3.96 -11.55
C ARG A 97 6.97 3.03 -10.98
N GLY A 98 6.57 2.24 -10.00
CA GLY A 98 7.45 1.24 -9.39
C GLY A 98 8.14 1.74 -8.11
N LYS A 99 9.41 1.38 -7.92
CA LYS A 99 10.16 1.65 -6.68
C LYS A 99 11.40 2.52 -6.97
N ILE A 100 11.59 3.57 -6.17
CA ILE A 100 12.86 4.30 -6.13
C ILE A 100 13.74 3.65 -5.06
N VAL A 101 14.98 3.32 -5.42
CA VAL A 101 15.96 2.65 -4.56
C VAL A 101 17.22 3.52 -4.50
N LEU A 102 17.81 3.66 -3.31
CA LEU A 102 19.09 4.32 -3.14
C LEU A 102 20.20 3.29 -3.04
N ASN A 103 21.22 3.41 -3.88
CA ASN A 103 22.44 2.61 -3.75
C ASN A 103 23.36 3.25 -2.70
N VAL A 104 23.78 2.44 -1.72
CA VAL A 104 24.58 2.87 -0.56
C VAL A 104 25.91 2.12 -0.45
N ALA A 105 26.26 1.27 -1.42
CA ALA A 105 27.45 0.43 -1.38
C ALA A 105 28.51 0.82 -2.42
N GLU A 106 28.16 1.67 -3.38
CA GLU A 106 29.07 2.20 -4.39
C GLU A 106 29.35 3.66 -4.05
N PHE A 107 30.43 3.89 -3.31
CA PHE A 107 31.02 5.21 -3.02
C PHE A 107 32.34 5.36 -3.77
#